data_AF-A0A7C4HJ80-F1
#
_entry.id   AF-A0A7C4HJ80-F1
#
_cell.length_a   1.000
_cell.length_b   1.000
_cell.length_c   1.000
_cell.angle_alpha   90.00
_cell.angle_beta   90.00
_cell.angle_gamma   90.00
#
_symmetry.space_group_name_H-M   'P 1'
#
loop_
_entity.id
_entity.type
_entity.pdbx_description
1 polymer ?
#
loop_
_entity_poly.entity_id
_entity_poly.type
_entity_poly.pdbx_seq_one_letter_code
_entity_poly.pdbx_strand_id
1 'polypeptide(L)' 'MDIVRVGFIGAGAMANSVHYPSLASFRDVEIAAICDLHETRLKETADRYNVE' A
#
# COMPACT_ATOMS: atom_id res chain seq x y z
N MET A 1 9.51 -16.85 10.53
CA MET A 1 8.18 -16.25 10.26
C MET A 1 8.28 -15.75 8.83
N ASP A 2 7.44 -16.24 7.94
CA ASP A 2 7.51 -15.87 6.52
C ASP A 2 6.82 -14.51 6.32
N ILE A 3 7.39 -13.66 5.47
CA ILE A 3 6.80 -12.37 5.13
C ILE A 3 5.82 -12.55 3.96
N VAL A 4 4.59 -12.08 4.15
CA VAL A 4 3.57 -12.04 3.09
C VAL A 4 3.71 -10.73 2.32
N ARG A 5 4.02 -10.83 1.03
CA ARG A 5 4.14 -9.67 0.13
C ARG A 5 2.79 -9.37 -0.51
N VAL A 6 2.30 -8.16 -0.33
CA VAL A 6 0.97 -7.74 -0.78
C VAL A 6 1.09 -6.63 -1.82
N GLY A 7 0.32 -6.77 -2.89
CA GLY A 7 0.12 -5.71 -3.89
C GLY A 7 -1.27 -5.09 -3.75
N PHE A 8 -1.35 -3.77 -3.80
CA PHE A 8 -2.62 -3.04 -3.81
C PHE A 8 -3.00 -2.58 -5.22
N ILE A 9 -4.27 -2.75 -5.56
CA ILE A 9 -4.89 -2.12 -6.74
C ILE A 9 -5.89 -1.09 -6.24
N GLY A 10 -5.53 0.17 -6.36
CA GLY A 10 -6.24 1.32 -5.82
C GLY A 10 -5.47 2.00 -4.67
N ALA A 11 -5.33 3.31 -4.81
CA ALA A 11 -4.73 4.26 -3.86
C ALA A 11 -5.74 5.36 -3.47
N GLY A 12 -7.05 5.02 -3.50
CA GLY A 12 -8.13 5.93 -3.15
C GLY A 12 -8.25 6.21 -1.65
N ALA A 13 -9.19 7.09 -1.28
CA ALA A 13 -9.38 7.57 0.09
C ALA A 13 -9.60 6.44 1.10
N MET A 14 -10.52 5.50 0.82
CA MET A 14 -10.79 4.36 1.70
C MET A 14 -9.60 3.42 1.85
N ALA A 15 -8.82 3.24 0.78
CA ALA A 15 -7.64 2.41 0.82
C ALA A 15 -6.60 3.05 1.76
N ASN A 16 -6.32 4.33 1.58
CA ASN A 16 -5.38 5.09 2.40
C ASN A 16 -5.82 5.31 3.85
N SER A 17 -7.12 5.34 4.13
CA SER A 17 -7.63 5.54 5.49
C SER A 17 -7.80 4.23 6.28
N VAL A 18 -8.05 3.10 5.61
CA VAL A 18 -8.39 1.84 6.27
C VAL A 18 -7.48 0.69 5.84
N HIS A 19 -7.42 0.37 4.55
CA HIS A 19 -6.81 -0.89 4.09
C HIS A 19 -5.28 -0.90 4.20
N TYR A 20 -4.61 0.17 3.76
CA TYR A 20 -3.17 0.27 3.86
C TYR A 20 -2.69 0.34 5.33
N PRO A 21 -3.25 1.20 6.22
CA PRO A 21 -2.85 1.21 7.63
C PRO A 21 -3.06 -0.13 8.33
N SER A 22 -4.15 -0.84 8.01
CA SER A 22 -4.45 -2.14 8.62
C SER A 22 -3.37 -3.17 8.28
N LEU A 23 -3.01 -3.31 7.00
CA LEU A 23 -2.00 -4.28 6.57
C LEU A 23 -0.58 -3.85 6.94
N ALA A 24 -0.27 -2.56 6.89
CA ALA A 24 1.03 -2.03 7.31
C ALA A 24 1.29 -2.19 8.83
N SER A 25 0.23 -2.40 9.63
CA SER A 25 0.37 -2.64 11.07
C SER A 25 0.84 -4.05 11.43
N PHE A 26 0.78 -4.99 10.48
CA PHE A 26 1.15 -6.38 10.70
C PHE A 26 2.66 -6.58 10.54
N ARG A 27 3.28 -7.30 11.47
CA ARG A 27 4.74 -7.49 11.53
C ARG A 27 5.28 -8.44 10.46
N ASP A 28 4.40 -9.20 9.83
CA ASP A 28 4.66 -10.24 8.84
C ASP A 28 4.13 -9.87 7.44
N VAL A 29 3.83 -8.60 7.21
CA VAL A 29 3.35 -8.08 5.91
C VAL A 29 4.31 -7.03 5.35
N GLU A 30 4.59 -7.15 4.05
CA GLU A 30 5.29 -6.15 3.25
C GLU A 30 4.37 -5.67 2.13
N ILE A 31 4.15 -4.36 2.05
CA ILE A 31 3.47 -3.75 0.89
C ILE A 31 4.51 -3.64 -0.21
N ALA A 32 4.42 -4.52 -1.21
CA ALA A 32 5.45 -4.69 -2.23
C ALA A 32 5.11 -4.05 -3.58
N ALA A 33 3.84 -3.68 -3.79
CA ALA A 33 3.40 -3.05 -5.04
C ALA A 33 2.13 -2.22 -4.83
N ILE A 34 2.01 -1.14 -5.62
CA ILE A 34 0.80 -0.31 -5.69
C ILE A 34 0.50 -0.03 -7.15
N CYS A 35 -0.77 -0.09 -7.53
CA CYS A 35 -1.26 0.28 -8.85
C CYS A 35 -2.48 1.20 -8.71
N ASP A 36 -2.48 2.35 -9.38
CA ASP A 36 -3.66 3.21 -9.53
C ASP A 36 -3.60 3.92 -10.89
N LEU A 37 -4.77 4.22 -11.47
CA LEU A 37 -4.87 4.99 -12.72
C LEU A 37 -4.56 6.47 -12.52
N HIS A 38 -4.67 6.98 -11.29
CA HIS A 38 -4.43 8.35 -10.93
C HIS A 38 -3.00 8.51 -10.40
N GLU A 39 -2.10 8.96 -11.27
CA GLU A 39 -0.66 9.02 -11.03
C GLU A 39 -0.27 9.76 -9.73
N THR A 40 -0.95 10.86 -9.41
CA THR A 40 -0.70 11.60 -8.17
C THR A 40 -0.99 10.75 -6.92
N ARG A 41 -2.12 10.04 -6.89
CA ARG A 41 -2.49 9.18 -5.74
C ARG A 41 -1.55 8.00 -5.61
N LEU A 42 -1.15 7.42 -6.75
CA LEU A 42 -0.15 6.37 -6.82
C LEU A 42 1.14 6.82 -6.15
N LYS A 43 1.72 7.95 -6.60
CA LYS A 43 2.99 8.49 -6.06
C LYS A 43 2.89 8.85 -4.58
N GLU A 44 1.85 9.58 -4.18
CA GLU A 44 1.67 9.96 -2.78
C GLU A 44 1.54 8.74 -1.84
N THR A 45 0.89 7.67 -2.30
CA THR A 45 0.73 6.44 -1.51
C THR A 45 2.01 5.60 -1.52
N ALA A 46 2.68 5.52 -2.67
CA ALA A 46 3.98 4.88 -2.82
C ALA A 46 5.03 5.50 -1.90
N ASP A 47 5.13 6.84 -1.88
CA ASP A 47 6.02 7.59 -0.99
C ASP A 47 5.68 7.32 0.50
N ARG A 48 4.39 7.30 0.85
CA ARG A 48 3.94 7.05 2.23
C ARG A 48 4.36 5.68 2.76
N TYR A 49 4.36 4.67 1.88
CA TYR A 49 4.66 3.28 2.26
C TYR A 49 6.03 2.79 1.76
N ASN A 50 6.84 3.66 1.16
CA ASN A 50 8.16 3.38 0.60
C ASN A 50 8.14 2.23 -0.42
N VAL A 51 7.24 2.32 -1.40
CA VAL A 51 7.09 1.36 -2.51
C VAL A 51 7.63 1.99 -3.79
N GLU A 52 8.48 1.29 -4.54
CA GLU A 52 9.07 1.74 -5.81
C GLU A 52 8.40 1.12 -7.04
#